data_AF-A0A4V0BVC4-F1
#
_entry.id   AF-A0A4V0BVC4-F1
#
_cell.length_a   1.000
_cell.length_b   1.000
_cell.length_c   1.000
_cell.angle_alpha   90.00
_cell.angle_beta   90.00
_cell.angle_gamma   90.00
#
_symmetry.space_group_name_H-M   'P 1'
#
loop_
_entity.id
_entity.type
_entity.pdbx_description
1 polymer ?
#
loop_
_entity_poly.entity_id
_entity_poly.type
_entity_poly.pdbx_seq_one_letter_code
_entity_poly.pdbx_strand_id
1 'polypeptide(L)'
;MITGELKNKIDQLWEMLWTEGNANPLTNIEQLTYLLFMKDLDSVELGCESDAEFLGISYEGIFPKDKPEYRWSTFKNIGDAQEVYRLMTQANSQVNTKVLELLLKFKIKKMNRRCTV
;
A
#
# COMPACT_ATOMS: atom_id res chain seq x y z
N MET A 1 17.39 -2.52 -19.48
CA MET A 1 18.64 -2.95 -18.81
C MET A 1 18.65 -2.27 -17.45
N ILE A 2 18.79 -3.02 -16.35
CA ILE A 2 18.87 -2.43 -15.01
C ILE A 2 20.19 -1.66 -14.91
N THR A 3 20.14 -0.41 -14.48
CA THR A 3 21.35 0.42 -14.30
C THR A 3 22.13 -0.04 -13.07
N GLY A 4 23.45 0.19 -13.04
CA GLY A 4 24.29 -0.19 -11.88
C GLY A 4 23.82 0.44 -10.56
N GLU A 5 23.31 1.67 -10.61
CA GLU A 5 22.74 2.35 -9.44
C GLU A 5 21.48 1.67 -8.90
N LEU A 6 20.58 1.24 -9.79
CA LEU A 6 19.35 0.56 -9.39
C LEU A 6 19.67 -0.80 -8.76
N LYS A 7 20.62 -1.53 -9.36
CA LYS A 7 21.10 -2.80 -8.80
C LYS A 7 21.68 -2.60 -7.39
N ASN A 8 22.54 -1.59 -7.20
CA ASN A 8 23.13 -1.31 -5.89
C ASN A 8 22.07 -0.98 -4.82
N LYS A 9 20.99 -0.27 -5.18
CA LYS A 9 19.87 -0.01 -4.24
C LYS A 9 19.13 -1.29 -3.86
N ILE A 10 18.92 -2.19 -4.82
CA ILE A 10 18.28 -3.49 -4.58
C ILE A 10 19.16 -4.34 -3.66
N ASP A 11 20.47 -4.37 -3.90
CA ASP A 11 21.42 -5.14 -3.10
C ASP A 11 21.47 -4.60 -1.65
N GLN A 12 21.47 -3.27 -1.46
CA GLN A 12 21.41 -2.67 -0.10
C GLN A 12 20.12 -3.01 0.65
N LEU A 13 18.97 -3.01 -0.03
CA LEU A 13 17.70 -3.41 0.58
C LEU A 13 17.72 -4.88 1.01
N TRP A 14 18.32 -5.76 0.22
CA TRP A 14 18.48 -7.17 0.56
C TRP A 14 19.36 -7.38 1.81
N GLU A 15 20.49 -6.66 1.91
CA GLU A 15 21.37 -6.73 3.09
C GLU A 15 20.68 -6.23 4.37
N MET A 16 19.89 -5.14 4.28
CA MET A 16 19.11 -4.64 5.42
C MET A 16 18.09 -5.66 5.91
N LEU A 17 17.34 -6.28 5.00
CA LEU A 17 16.32 -7.27 5.31
C LEU A 17 16.90 -8.56 5.91
N TRP A 18 18.13 -8.91 5.53
CA TRP A 18 18.84 -10.08 6.08
C TRP A 18 19.40 -9.83 7.49
N THR A 19 19.77 -8.58 7.80
CA THR A 19 20.42 -8.20 9.07
C THR A 19 19.43 -8.07 10.22
N GLU A 20 18.13 -7.81 9.96
CA GLU A 20 17.10 -7.56 10.99
C GLU A 20 16.53 -8.81 11.69
N GLY A 21 17.14 -9.99 11.54
CA GLY A 21 16.87 -11.16 12.39
C GLY A 21 15.53 -11.87 12.17
N ASN A 22 14.68 -11.42 11.24
CA ASN A 22 13.52 -12.17 10.76
C ASN A 22 13.91 -12.95 9.48
N ALA A 23 14.40 -14.18 9.69
CA ALA A 23 15.08 -14.98 8.67
C ALA A 23 14.17 -15.66 7.62
N ASN A 24 12.90 -15.26 7.49
CA ASN A 24 12.01 -15.83 6.47
C ASN A 24 11.96 -14.93 5.21
N PRO A 25 12.65 -15.29 4.12
CA PRO A 25 12.66 -14.50 2.89
C PRO A 25 11.27 -14.34 2.27
N LEU A 26 10.34 -15.28 2.50
CA LEU A 26 8.96 -15.17 2.01
C LEU A 26 8.23 -13.99 2.68
N THR A 27 8.34 -13.87 4.00
CA THR A 27 7.73 -12.77 4.76
C THR A 27 8.29 -11.42 4.33
N ASN A 28 9.60 -11.33 4.08
CA ASN A 28 10.22 -10.09 3.62
C ASN A 28 9.72 -9.66 2.23
N ILE A 29 9.55 -10.62 1.31
CA ILE A 29 8.97 -10.35 -0.02
C ILE A 29 7.52 -9.87 0.12
N GLU A 30 6.72 -10.49 1.01
CA GLU A 30 5.34 -10.06 1.27
C GLU A 30 5.28 -8.63 1.82
N GLN A 31 6.11 -8.30 2.81
CA GLN A 31 6.15 -6.95 3.39
C GLN A 31 6.57 -5.88 2.36
N LEU A 32 7.61 -6.16 1.56
CA LEU A 32 8.00 -5.28 0.44
C LEU A 32 6.86 -5.10 -0.56
N THR A 33 6.18 -6.19 -0.90
CA THR A 33 5.07 -6.17 -1.84
C THR A 33 3.92 -5.31 -1.32
N TYR A 34 3.59 -5.39 -0.03
CA TYR A 34 2.58 -4.52 0.58
C TYR A 34 2.94 -3.03 0.52
N LEU A 35 4.21 -2.69 0.78
CA LEU A 35 4.68 -1.30 0.69
C LEU A 35 4.58 -0.77 -0.74
N LEU A 36 4.94 -1.58 -1.74
CA LEU A 36 4.80 -1.21 -3.15
C LEU A 36 3.34 -0.99 -3.54
N PHE A 37 2.44 -1.90 -3.14
CA PHE A 37 1.01 -1.74 -3.40
C PHE A 37 0.43 -0.50 -2.73
N MET A 38 0.83 -0.20 -1.49
CA MET A 38 0.40 1.01 -0.79
C MET A 38 0.82 2.28 -1.52
N LYS A 39 2.08 2.32 -2.00
CA LYS A 39 2.59 3.44 -2.78
C LYS A 39 1.84 3.64 -4.09
N ASP A 40 1.61 2.56 -4.83
CA ASP A 40 0.91 2.64 -6.12
C ASP A 40 -0.55 3.05 -5.92
N LEU A 41 -1.20 2.55 -4.87
CA LEU A 41 -2.57 2.92 -4.52
C LEU A 41 -2.70 4.41 -4.16
N ASP A 42 -1.78 4.95 -3.35
CA ASP A 42 -1.74 6.38 -3.01
C ASP A 42 -1.48 7.24 -4.26
N SER A 43 -0.67 6.77 -5.20
CA SER A 43 -0.40 7.48 -6.45
C SER A 43 -1.63 7.56 -7.35
N VAL A 44 -2.42 6.48 -7.43
CA VAL A 44 -3.70 6.46 -8.15
C VAL A 44 -4.71 7.39 -7.48
N GLU A 45 -4.81 7.34 -6.15
CA GLU A 45 -5.69 8.20 -5.38
C GLU A 45 -5.40 9.69 -5.63
N LEU A 46 -4.13 10.10 -5.55
CA LEU A 46 -3.71 11.48 -5.84
C LEU A 46 -4.06 11.91 -7.27
N GLY A 47 -3.94 11.01 -8.24
CA GLY A 47 -4.37 11.26 -9.62
C GLY A 47 -5.87 11.52 -9.70
N CYS A 48 -6.68 10.68 -9.06
CA CYS A 48 -8.13 10.86 -9.02
C CYS A 48 -8.57 12.12 -8.25
N GLU A 49 -7.90 12.46 -7.14
CA GLU A 49 -8.13 13.71 -6.39
C GLU A 49 -7.85 14.93 -7.29
N SER A 50 -6.73 14.92 -8.01
CA SER A 50 -6.35 15.99 -8.96
C SER A 50 -7.35 16.12 -10.12
N ASP A 51 -7.78 15.00 -10.70
CA ASP A 51 -8.76 14.99 -11.79
C ASP A 51 -10.12 15.52 -11.32
N ALA A 52 -10.54 15.15 -10.11
CA ALA A 52 -11.80 15.61 -9.53
C ALA A 52 -11.77 17.10 -9.19
N GLU A 53 -10.65 17.59 -8.66
CA GLU A 53 -10.43 19.03 -8.42
C GLU A 53 -10.48 19.81 -9.74
N PHE A 54 -9.83 19.30 -10.79
CA PHE A 54 -9.84 19.92 -12.12
C PHE A 54 -11.24 19.95 -12.75
N LEU A 55 -12.01 18.86 -12.62
CA LEU A 55 -13.36 18.75 -13.16
C LEU A 55 -14.44 19.39 -12.27
N GLY A 56 -14.09 19.81 -11.05
CA GLY A 56 -15.03 20.37 -10.08
C GLY A 56 -16.07 19.38 -9.56
N ILE A 57 -15.78 18.07 -9.60
CA ILE A 57 -16.70 17.01 -9.16
C ILE A 57 -16.30 16.49 -7.77
N SER A 58 -17.28 16.03 -7.00
CA SER A 58 -16.97 15.38 -5.71
C SER A 58 -16.36 14.01 -5.94
N TYR A 59 -15.19 13.75 -5.35
CA TYR A 59 -14.54 12.44 -5.36
C TYR A 59 -14.67 11.77 -3.99
N GLU A 60 -15.11 10.51 -4.01
CA GLU A 60 -15.08 9.62 -2.86
C GLU A 60 -13.90 8.67 -3.03
N GLY A 61 -12.90 8.87 -2.17
CA GLY A 61 -11.62 8.19 -2.21
C GLY A 61 -11.64 6.74 -1.71
N ILE A 62 -10.58 6.00 -2.04
CA ILE A 62 -10.36 4.65 -1.53
C ILE A 62 -9.94 4.70 -0.05
N PHE A 63 -9.24 5.77 0.34
CA PHE A 63 -8.75 5.95 1.69
C PHE A 63 -9.78 6.67 2.58
N PRO A 64 -9.99 6.20 3.81
CA PRO A 64 -10.82 6.90 4.80
C PRO A 64 -10.22 8.28 5.14
N LYS A 65 -11.04 9.33 5.03
CA LYS A 65 -10.62 10.72 5.31
C LYS A 65 -10.22 10.96 6.76
N ASP A 66 -10.71 10.13 7.68
CA ASP A 66 -10.40 10.16 9.11
C ASP A 66 -9.03 9.56 9.45
N LYS A 67 -8.37 8.88 8.50
CA LYS A 67 -7.12 8.14 8.76
C LYS A 67 -6.06 8.34 7.67
N PRO A 68 -5.44 9.52 7.59
CA PRO A 68 -4.38 9.82 6.62
C PRO A 68 -3.11 8.98 6.83
N GLU A 69 -2.93 8.35 8.00
CA GLU A 69 -1.79 7.51 8.34
C GLU A 69 -1.65 6.25 7.46
N TYR A 70 -2.72 5.85 6.77
CA TYR A 70 -2.69 4.74 5.82
C TYR A 70 -2.23 5.15 4.42
N ARG A 71 -2.12 6.45 4.14
CA ARG A 71 -1.62 6.96 2.85
C ARG A 71 -0.11 6.88 2.80
N TRP A 72 0.45 6.40 1.70
CA TRP A 72 1.90 6.29 1.54
C TRP A 72 2.62 7.64 1.76
N SER A 73 2.02 8.71 1.24
CA SER A 73 2.44 10.11 1.41
C SER A 73 2.69 10.50 2.87
N THR A 74 1.88 10.00 3.82
CA THR A 74 2.03 10.21 5.26
C THR A 74 2.91 9.13 5.89
N PHE A 75 2.63 7.87 5.56
CA PHE A 75 3.26 6.67 6.11
C PHE A 75 4.79 6.70 5.98
N LYS A 76 5.33 7.12 4.83
CA LYS A 76 6.77 7.17 4.57
C LYS A 76 7.54 8.15 5.49
N ASN A 77 6.84 9.11 6.09
CA ASN A 77 7.44 10.14 6.94
C ASN A 77 7.33 9.78 8.43
N ILE A 78 6.73 8.64 8.78
CA ILE A 78 6.67 8.15 10.15
C ILE A 78 8.08 7.66 10.52
N GLY A 79 8.82 8.49 11.25
CA GLY A 79 10.22 8.22 11.62
C GLY A 79 10.39 7.20 12.75
N ASP A 80 9.31 6.83 13.45
CA ASP A 80 9.34 5.85 14.52
C ASP A 80 8.93 4.45 14.01
N ALA A 81 9.90 3.53 14.00
CA ALA A 81 9.71 2.15 13.58
C ALA A 81 8.66 1.40 14.44
N GLN A 82 8.53 1.76 15.72
CA GLN A 82 7.52 1.14 16.59
C GLN A 82 6.11 1.58 16.21
N GLU A 83 5.93 2.85 15.86
CA GLU A 83 4.64 3.36 15.40
C GLU A 83 4.24 2.77 14.05
N VAL A 84 5.20 2.65 13.11
CA VAL A 84 4.97 1.97 11.82
C VAL A 84 4.54 0.51 12.04
N TYR A 85 5.24 -0.21 12.92
CA TYR A 85 4.90 -1.60 13.25
C TYR A 85 3.51 -1.71 13.89
N ARG A 86 3.16 -0.79 14.79
CA ARG A 86 1.85 -0.74 15.43
C ARG A 86 0.74 -0.51 14.40
N LEU A 87 0.92 0.44 13.48
CA LEU A 87 -0.04 0.72 12.41
C LEU A 87 -0.23 -0.47 11.48
N MET A 88 0.86 -1.12 11.05
CA MET A 88 0.84 -2.33 10.22
C MET A 88 0.16 -3.51 10.95
N THR A 89 0.42 -3.69 12.25
CA THR A 89 -0.15 -4.78 13.06
C THR A 89 -1.63 -4.54 13.39
N GLN A 90 -2.00 -3.30 13.70
CA GLN A 90 -3.38 -2.89 13.97
C GLN A 90 -4.23 -2.98 12.69
N ALA A 91 -3.64 -2.64 11.54
CA ALA A 91 -4.23 -2.93 10.24
C ALA A 91 -4.37 -4.44 10.03
N ASN A 92 -3.34 -5.25 10.31
CA ASN A 92 -3.37 -6.71 10.10
C ASN A 92 -4.47 -7.43 10.90
N SER A 93 -4.76 -6.97 12.12
CA SER A 93 -5.88 -7.48 12.92
C SER A 93 -7.26 -7.12 12.34
N GLN A 94 -7.38 -6.04 11.55
CA GLN A 94 -8.60 -5.72 10.80
C GLN A 94 -8.60 -6.34 9.39
N VAL A 95 -7.43 -6.53 8.78
CA VAL A 95 -7.23 -7.07 7.43
C VAL A 95 -7.63 -8.54 7.37
N ASN A 96 -7.34 -9.36 8.38
CA ASN A 96 -7.75 -10.77 8.33
C ASN A 96 -9.28 -10.97 8.36
N THR A 97 -10.07 -9.97 8.76
CA THR A 97 -11.54 -10.00 8.69
C THR A 97 -12.07 -9.17 7.51
N LYS A 98 -11.57 -7.94 7.33
CA LYS A 98 -12.03 -7.01 6.29
C LYS A 98 -11.43 -7.27 4.92
N VAL A 99 -10.20 -7.75 4.78
CA VAL A 99 -9.63 -8.12 3.46
C VAL A 99 -10.25 -9.41 2.96
N LEU A 100 -10.59 -10.37 3.82
CA LEU A 100 -11.43 -11.51 3.41
C LEU A 100 -12.84 -11.06 2.97
N GLU A 101 -13.49 -10.14 3.68
CA GLU A 101 -14.77 -9.56 3.24
C GLU A 101 -14.66 -8.69 1.99
N LEU A 102 -13.61 -7.87 1.87
CA LEU A 102 -13.37 -6.99 0.73
C LEU A 102 -12.91 -7.78 -0.49
N LEU A 103 -12.13 -8.84 -0.36
CA LEU A 103 -11.78 -9.74 -1.47
C LEU A 103 -13.00 -10.51 -1.95
N LEU A 104 -13.89 -10.97 -1.05
CA LEU A 104 -15.19 -11.53 -1.42
C LEU A 104 -16.05 -10.48 -2.15
N LYS A 105 -16.14 -9.24 -1.63
CA LYS A 105 -16.91 -8.15 -2.26
C LYS A 105 -16.30 -7.67 -3.58
N PHE A 106 -14.97 -7.61 -3.70
CA PHE A 106 -14.27 -7.23 -4.94
C PHE A 106 -14.37 -8.33 -6.00
N LYS A 107 -14.31 -9.61 -5.62
CA LYS A 107 -14.49 -10.73 -6.56
C LYS A 107 -15.92 -10.79 -7.10
N ILE A 108 -16.92 -10.44 -6.29
CA ILE A 108 -18.33 -10.30 -6.71
C ILE A 108 -18.53 -9.03 -7.58
N LYS A 109 -17.91 -7.89 -7.20
CA LYS A 109 -18.08 -6.61 -7.91
C LYS A 109 -17.31 -6.53 -9.23
N LYS A 110 -16.15 -7.19 -9.35
CA LYS A 110 -15.36 -7.25 -10.59
C LYS A 110 -15.98 -8.20 -11.64
N MET A 111 -16.82 -9.15 -11.23
CA MET A 111 -17.67 -9.93 -12.15
C MET A 111 -18.83 -9.13 -12.72
N ASN A 112 -19.29 -8.07 -12.05
CA ASN A 112 -20.50 -7.32 -12.43
C ASN A 112 -20.24 -5.89 -12.95
N ARG A 113 -18.97 -5.49 -13.11
CA ARG A 113 -18.55 -4.16 -13.63
C ARG A 113 -17.58 -4.24 -14.82
N ARG A 114 -17.67 -5.30 -15.63
CA ARG A 114 -17.31 -5.17 -17.04
C ARG A 114 -18.57 -4.65 -17.75
N CYS A 115 -18.51 -3.42 -18.22
CA CYS A 115 -19.57 -2.68 -18.90
C CYS A 115 -20.68 -2.13 -17.99
N THR A 116 -20.50 -0.89 -17.55
CA THR A 116 -21.59 0.08 -17.42
C THR A 116 -20.99 1.48 -17.63
N VAL A 117 -20.80 1.80 -18.92
CA VAL A 117 -21.36 3.04 -19.49
C VAL A 117 -22.79 2.69 -19.89
#